data_AF-A0A2N3K9F2-F1
#
_entry.id   AF-A0A2N3K9F2-F1
#
_cell.length_a   1.000
_cell.length_b   1.000
_cell.length_c   1.000
_cell.angle_alpha   90.00
_cell.angle_beta   90.00
_cell.angle_gamma   90.00
#
_symmetry.space_group_name_H-M   'P 1'
#
loop_
_entity.id
_entity.type
_entity.pdbx_description
1 polymer ?
#
loop_
_entity_poly.entity_id
_entity_poly.type
_entity_poly.pdbx_seq_one_letter_code
_entity_poly.pdbx_strand_id
1 'polypeptide(L)'
;MILFAVGAPPPRLDTDDLARIAGRLRKLRPLDAILDDIGDVIADQDPPSAEAPELAERLRGDLVRLENVAVAAGDRDPQVVTLVRRARSLRATALPTTAHPATVAHLRRLAGVAEALLERLAETGTLRVCA
;
A
#
# COMPACT_ATOMS: atom_id res chain seq x y z
N MET A 1 13.79 -3.68 33.66
CA MET A 1 14.84 -2.68 33.36
C MET A 1 15.58 -3.16 32.11
N ILE A 2 15.25 -2.63 30.94
CA ILE A 2 15.90 -3.03 29.68
C ILE A 2 16.99 -1.99 29.39
N LEU A 3 18.24 -2.45 29.41
CA LEU A 3 19.42 -1.65 29.12
C LEU A 3 19.53 -1.49 27.59
N PHE A 4 19.37 -0.27 27.07
CA PHE A 4 19.77 0.03 25.70
C PHE A 4 21.30 0.18 25.68
N ALA A 5 22.00 -0.76 25.05
CA ALA A 5 23.43 -0.63 24.77
C ALA A 5 23.64 0.46 23.70
N VAL A 6 23.79 1.71 24.15
CA VAL A 6 24.30 2.82 23.35
C VAL A 6 25.79 2.55 23.14
N GLY A 7 26.16 1.95 22.00
CA GLY A 7 27.57 1.67 21.68
C GLY A 7 27.83 0.75 20.49
N ALA A 8 26.84 0.06 19.93
CA ALA A 8 27.05 -0.69 18.69
C ALA A 8 27.17 0.31 17.52
N PRO A 9 28.23 0.22 16.67
CA PRO A 9 28.23 0.96 15.41
C PRO A 9 26.97 0.58 14.62
N PRO A 10 26.35 1.54 13.91
CA PRO A 10 25.19 1.22 13.08
C PRO A 10 25.55 0.07 12.15
N PRO A 11 24.65 -0.91 11.95
CA PRO A 11 24.94 -2.06 11.12
C PRO A 11 25.45 -1.57 9.76
N ARG A 12 26.69 -1.93 9.43
CA ARG A 12 27.31 -1.53 8.17
C ARG A 12 26.76 -2.46 7.09
N LEU A 13 25.97 -1.91 6.19
CA LEU A 13 25.56 -2.60 4.98
C LEU A 13 26.80 -2.83 4.12
N ASP A 14 27.06 -4.08 3.75
CA ASP A 14 28.10 -4.40 2.79
C ASP A 14 27.67 -4.02 1.36
N THR A 15 28.56 -4.20 0.39
CA THR A 15 28.31 -3.83 -1.00
C THR A 15 27.16 -4.65 -1.61
N ASP A 16 26.99 -5.90 -1.21
CA ASP A 16 25.94 -6.78 -1.73
C ASP A 16 24.56 -6.39 -1.17
N ASP A 17 24.52 -6.02 0.12
CA ASP A 17 23.35 -5.46 0.77
C ASP A 17 22.91 -4.14 0.13
N LEU A 18 23.87 -3.25 -0.15
CA LEU A 18 23.60 -1.99 -0.85
C LEU A 18 23.12 -2.22 -2.28
N ALA A 19 23.74 -3.14 -3.02
CA ALA A 19 23.32 -3.50 -4.37
C ALA A 19 21.90 -4.08 -4.39
N ARG A 20 21.57 -4.93 -3.41
CA ARG A 20 20.23 -5.50 -3.21
C ARG A 20 19.20 -4.42 -2.88
N ILE A 21 19.50 -3.49 -1.97
CA ILE A 21 18.62 -2.37 -1.62
C ILE A 21 18.42 -1.47 -2.84
N ALA A 22 19.49 -1.09 -3.55
CA ALA A 22 19.41 -0.27 -4.76
C ALA A 22 18.58 -0.97 -5.85
N GLY A 23 18.75 -2.28 -6.03
CA GLY A 23 17.94 -3.08 -6.95
C GLY A 23 16.45 -3.09 -6.58
N ARG A 24 16.12 -3.12 -5.28
CA ARG A 24 14.74 -3.00 -4.79
C ARG A 24 14.19 -1.60 -4.99
N LEU A 25 14.96 -0.55 -4.66
CA LEU A 25 14.58 0.85 -4.84
C LEU A 25 14.28 1.17 -6.31
N ARG A 26 15.10 0.67 -7.24
CA ARG A 26 14.87 0.85 -8.69
C ARG A 26 13.63 0.13 -9.21
N LYS A 27 13.19 -0.94 -8.54
CA LYS A 27 11.97 -1.69 -8.88
C LYS A 27 10.74 -1.16 -8.16
N LEU A 28 10.88 -0.15 -7.31
CA LEU A 28 9.72 0.48 -6.69
C LEU A 28 8.87 1.10 -7.79
N ARG A 29 7.60 0.70 -7.85
CA ARG A 29 6.64 1.38 -8.69
C ARG A 29 6.50 2.82 -8.21
N PRO A 30 6.26 3.78 -9.11
CA PRO A 30 5.97 5.15 -8.69
C PRO A 30 4.62 5.21 -7.95
N LEU A 31 4.30 6.33 -7.29
CA LEU A 31 3.11 6.44 -6.44
C LEU A 31 1.83 6.63 -7.27
N ASP A 32 1.94 7.32 -8.39
CA ASP A 32 0.94 7.45 -9.45
C ASP A 32 0.44 6.09 -9.99
N ALA A 33 1.30 5.07 -10.03
CA ALA A 33 0.88 3.71 -10.39
C ALA A 33 -0.22 3.13 -9.46
N ILE A 34 -0.33 3.63 -8.22
CA ILE A 34 -1.43 3.27 -7.31
C ILE A 34 -2.75 3.89 -7.80
N LEU A 35 -2.70 5.12 -8.33
CA LEU A 35 -3.87 5.79 -8.89
C LEU A 35 -4.34 5.11 -10.17
N ASP A 36 -3.42 4.62 -11.01
CA ASP A 36 -3.75 3.79 -12.18
C ASP A 36 -4.48 2.52 -11.74
N ASP A 37 -3.94 1.81 -10.75
CA ASP A 37 -4.54 0.61 -10.13
C ASP A 37 -5.96 0.87 -9.58
N ILE A 38 -6.17 2.04 -8.96
CA ILE A 38 -7.49 2.46 -8.47
C ILE A 38 -8.42 2.75 -9.64
N GLY A 39 -7.93 3.46 -10.67
CA GLY A 39 -8.68 3.80 -11.87
C GLY A 39 -9.19 2.57 -12.61
N ASP A 40 -8.34 1.55 -12.77
CA ASP A 40 -8.67 0.27 -13.41
C ASP A 40 -9.84 -0.47 -12.71
N VAL A 41 -10.07 -0.20 -11.42
CA VAL A 41 -11.16 -0.81 -10.65
C VAL A 41 -12.43 0.03 -10.60
N ILE A 42 -12.27 1.36 -10.47
CA ILE A 42 -13.37 2.29 -10.25
C ILE A 42 -14.02 2.71 -11.58
N ALA A 43 -13.37 2.48 -12.71
CA ALA A 43 -13.92 2.72 -14.03
C ALA A 43 -15.32 2.13 -14.24
N ASP A 44 -16.07 2.73 -15.16
CA ASP A 44 -17.44 2.32 -15.52
C ASP A 44 -17.51 0.88 -16.05
N GLN A 45 -16.40 0.37 -16.58
CA GLN A 45 -16.30 -1.00 -17.05
C GLN A 45 -15.65 -1.88 -15.97
N ASP A 46 -16.34 -2.96 -15.59
CA ASP A 46 -15.80 -3.96 -14.66
C ASP A 46 -14.49 -4.57 -15.22
N PRO A 47 -13.46 -4.77 -14.37
CA PRO A 47 -12.21 -5.38 -14.81
C PRO A 47 -12.47 -6.83 -15.28
N PRO A 48 -11.80 -7.30 -16.35
CA PRO A 48 -11.97 -8.66 -16.84
C PRO A 48 -11.76 -9.71 -15.74
N SER A 49 -12.60 -10.75 -15.71
CA SER A 49 -12.51 -11.80 -14.69
C SER A 49 -11.14 -12.49 -14.58
N ALA A 50 -10.40 -12.58 -15.69
CA ALA A 50 -9.05 -13.13 -15.73
C ALA A 50 -7.99 -12.21 -15.09
N GLU A 51 -8.21 -10.90 -15.10
CA GLU A 51 -7.29 -9.87 -14.61
C GLU A 51 -7.60 -9.47 -13.15
N ALA A 52 -8.85 -9.67 -12.71
CA ALA A 52 -9.31 -9.33 -11.37
C ALA A 52 -8.43 -9.89 -10.22
N PRO A 53 -7.89 -11.13 -10.28
CA PRO A 53 -6.99 -11.63 -9.25
C PRO A 53 -5.65 -10.89 -9.19
N GLU A 54 -5.07 -10.57 -10.35
CA GLU A 54 -3.80 -9.84 -10.43
C GLU A 54 -3.96 -8.40 -9.93
N LEU A 55 -5.06 -7.75 -10.32
CA LEU A 55 -5.42 -6.41 -9.85
C LEU A 55 -5.65 -6.38 -8.34
N ALA A 56 -6.22 -7.44 -7.77
CA ALA A 56 -6.37 -7.58 -6.32
C ALA A 56 -5.01 -7.62 -5.61
N GLU A 57 -4.06 -8.40 -6.14
CA GLU A 57 -2.71 -8.50 -5.56
C GLU A 57 -1.94 -7.18 -5.66
N ARG A 58 -2.04 -6.47 -6.79
CA ARG A 58 -1.46 -5.14 -6.97
C ARG A 58 -1.99 -4.16 -5.91
N LEU A 59 -3.31 -4.03 -5.78
CA LEU A 59 -3.94 -3.15 -4.77
C LEU A 59 -3.59 -3.55 -3.33
N ARG A 60 -3.52 -4.85 -3.02
CA ARG A 60 -3.07 -5.31 -1.70
C ARG A 60 -1.64 -4.86 -1.43
N GLY A 61 -0.75 -4.97 -2.42
CA GLY A 61 0.62 -4.48 -2.35
C GLY A 61 0.71 -2.96 -2.16
N ASP A 62 -0.15 -2.20 -2.83
CA ASP A 62 -0.21 -0.74 -2.70
C ASP A 62 -0.68 -0.31 -1.31
N LEU A 63 -1.69 -1.00 -0.76
CA LEU A 63 -2.13 -0.78 0.62
C LEU A 63 -1.05 -1.11 1.64
N VAL A 64 -0.21 -2.15 1.43
CA VAL A 64 0.99 -2.39 2.27
C VAL A 64 1.92 -1.20 2.22
N ARG A 65 2.15 -0.67 1.02
CA ARG A 65 3.07 0.45 0.84
C ARG A 65 2.57 1.71 1.53
N LEU A 66 1.30 2.10 1.34
CA LEU A 66 0.70 3.26 1.99
C LEU A 66 0.70 3.13 3.51
N GLU A 67 0.40 1.93 4.03
CA GLU A 67 0.53 1.63 5.47
C GLU A 67 1.95 1.85 5.97
N ASN A 68 2.95 1.33 5.26
CA ASN A 68 4.35 1.48 5.65
C ASN A 68 4.78 2.95 5.64
N VAL A 69 4.29 3.75 4.68
CA VAL A 69 4.53 5.20 4.65
C VAL A 69 3.94 5.86 5.89
N ALA A 70 2.66 5.60 6.20
CA ALA A 70 1.98 6.15 7.37
C ALA A 70 2.72 5.82 8.68
N VAL A 71 3.14 4.56 8.85
CA VAL A 71 3.88 4.08 10.01
C VAL A 71 5.27 4.72 10.10
N ALA A 72 6.00 4.79 8.99
CA ALA A 72 7.34 5.37 8.95
C ALA A 72 7.33 6.87 9.23
N ALA A 73 6.31 7.60 8.78
CA ALA A 73 6.10 9.01 9.08
C ALA A 73 5.61 9.24 10.52
N GLY A 74 5.17 8.18 11.22
CA GLY A 74 4.58 8.29 12.55
C GLY A 74 3.26 9.07 12.54
N ASP A 75 2.50 8.97 11.45
CA ASP A 75 1.24 9.69 11.28
C ASP A 75 0.20 9.20 12.30
N ARG A 76 -0.25 10.12 13.16
CA ARG A 76 -1.21 9.84 14.25
C ARG A 76 -2.61 10.36 13.95
N ASP A 77 -2.85 10.83 12.73
CA ASP A 77 -4.18 11.27 12.34
C ASP A 77 -5.20 10.13 12.56
N PRO A 78 -6.31 10.38 13.28
CA PRO A 78 -7.28 9.34 13.60
C PRO A 78 -7.89 8.67 12.36
N GLN A 79 -8.02 9.41 11.25
CA GLN A 79 -8.56 8.85 10.00
C GLN A 79 -7.54 7.95 9.33
N VAL A 80 -6.25 8.36 9.26
CA VAL A 80 -5.15 7.50 8.78
C VAL A 80 -5.10 6.18 9.57
N VAL A 81 -5.15 6.25 10.90
CA VAL A 81 -5.14 5.05 11.77
C VAL A 81 -6.33 4.12 11.47
N THR A 82 -7.50 4.70 11.24
CA THR A 82 -8.73 3.95 10.92
C THR A 82 -8.64 3.31 9.54
N LEU A 83 -8.15 4.04 8.54
CA LEU A 83 -7.97 3.56 7.17
C LEU A 83 -6.92 2.45 7.10
N VAL A 84 -5.80 2.58 7.80
CA VAL A 84 -4.78 1.53 7.92
C VAL A 84 -5.37 0.25 8.53
N ARG A 85 -6.19 0.36 9.59
CA ARG A 85 -6.86 -0.80 10.17
C ARG A 85 -7.81 -1.46 9.18
N ARG A 86 -8.60 -0.66 8.45
CA ARG A 86 -9.53 -1.16 7.43
C ARG A 86 -8.79 -1.84 6.27
N ALA A 87 -7.67 -1.26 5.82
CA ALA A 87 -6.81 -1.82 4.79
C ALA A 87 -6.27 -3.19 5.20
N ARG A 88 -5.76 -3.33 6.44
CA ARG A 88 -5.31 -4.62 6.99
C ARG A 88 -6.42 -5.66 7.00
N SER A 89 -7.61 -5.30 7.48
CA SER A 89 -8.76 -6.21 7.49
C SER A 89 -9.16 -6.67 6.09
N LEU A 90 -9.26 -5.74 5.13
CA LEU A 90 -9.64 -6.08 3.74
C LEU A 90 -8.59 -6.93 3.03
N ARG A 91 -7.30 -6.66 3.29
CA ARG A 91 -6.19 -7.46 2.74
C ARG A 91 -6.19 -8.89 3.28
N ALA A 92 -6.54 -9.07 4.55
CA ALA A 92 -6.63 -10.39 5.18
C ALA A 92 -7.85 -11.21 4.69
N THR A 93 -8.87 -10.54 4.15
CA THR A 93 -10.01 -11.23 3.52
C THR A 93 -9.58 -11.92 2.23
N ALA A 94 -9.86 -13.21 2.14
CA ALA A 94 -9.66 -13.99 0.93
C ALA A 94 -10.44 -13.37 -0.25
N LEU A 95 -9.84 -13.39 -1.44
CA LEU A 95 -10.52 -12.91 -2.63
C LEU A 95 -11.74 -13.82 -2.91
N PRO A 96 -12.96 -13.29 -3.06
CA PRO A 96 -14.09 -14.10 -3.48
C PRO A 96 -13.84 -14.57 -4.92
N THR A 97 -13.67 -15.87 -5.13
CA THR A 97 -13.42 -16.47 -6.47
C THR A 97 -14.64 -17.15 -7.07
N THR A 98 -15.72 -17.29 -6.30
CA THR A 98 -16.91 -18.04 -6.69
C THR A 98 -17.85 -17.27 -7.61
N ALA A 99 -17.82 -15.94 -7.56
CA ALA A 99 -18.68 -15.08 -8.37
C ALA A 99 -17.95 -13.78 -8.74
N HIS A 100 -17.84 -13.49 -10.04
CA HIS A 100 -17.15 -12.31 -10.54
C HIS A 100 -17.67 -10.98 -9.96
N PRO A 101 -18.99 -10.74 -9.80
CA PRO A 101 -19.48 -9.52 -9.14
C PRO A 101 -19.00 -9.36 -7.69
N ALA A 102 -18.84 -10.47 -6.95
CA ALA A 102 -18.32 -10.44 -5.59
C ALA A 102 -16.82 -10.11 -5.57
N THR A 103 -16.06 -10.60 -6.55
CA THR A 103 -14.65 -10.24 -6.77
C THR A 103 -14.52 -8.75 -7.05
N VAL A 104 -15.29 -8.21 -7.99
CA VAL A 104 -15.28 -6.79 -8.36
C VAL A 104 -15.71 -5.92 -7.18
N ALA A 105 -16.73 -6.31 -6.43
CA ALA A 105 -17.13 -5.59 -5.21
C ALA A 105 -16.00 -5.58 -4.16
N HIS A 106 -15.19 -6.64 -4.07
CA HIS A 106 -14.02 -6.68 -3.19
C HIS A 106 -12.90 -5.77 -3.68
N LEU A 107 -12.61 -5.78 -4.99
CA LEU A 107 -11.67 -4.86 -5.61
C LEU A 107 -12.05 -3.41 -5.35
N ARG A 108 -13.32 -3.03 -5.56
CA ARG A 108 -13.82 -1.67 -5.32
C ARG A 108 -13.63 -1.24 -3.86
N ARG A 109 -13.79 -2.17 -2.90
CA ARG A 109 -13.50 -1.89 -1.49
C ARG A 109 -12.01 -1.69 -1.23
N LEU A 110 -11.13 -2.45 -1.87
CA LEU A 110 -9.68 -2.25 -1.77
C LEU A 110 -9.28 -0.90 -2.37
N ALA A 111 -9.73 -0.61 -3.59
CA ALA A 111 -9.45 0.64 -4.29
C ALA A 111 -9.94 1.86 -3.51
N GLY A 112 -11.18 1.87 -3.02
CA GLY A 112 -11.71 3.00 -2.26
C GLY A 112 -10.99 3.23 -0.92
N VAL A 113 -10.42 2.19 -0.29
CA VAL A 113 -9.56 2.38 0.90
C VAL A 113 -8.17 2.87 0.52
N ALA A 114 -7.62 2.43 -0.61
CA ALA A 114 -6.34 2.92 -1.12
C ALA A 114 -6.42 4.40 -1.49
N GLU A 115 -7.48 4.81 -2.20
CA GLU A 115 -7.75 6.21 -2.56
C GLU A 115 -7.89 7.08 -1.33
N ALA A 116 -8.79 6.74 -0.40
CA ALA A 116 -9.00 7.52 0.82
C ALA A 116 -7.74 7.61 1.69
N LEU A 117 -6.92 6.56 1.75
CA LEU A 117 -5.66 6.59 2.50
C LEU A 117 -4.62 7.47 1.79
N LEU A 118 -4.52 7.40 0.47
CA LEU A 118 -3.62 8.24 -0.32
C LEU A 118 -3.97 9.72 -0.17
N GLU A 119 -5.25 10.07 -0.32
CA GLU A 119 -5.77 11.43 -0.11
C GLU A 119 -5.45 11.92 1.30
N ARG A 120 -5.77 11.12 2.32
CA ARG A 120 -5.54 11.54 3.70
C ARG A 120 -4.05 11.72 4.02
N LEU A 121 -3.18 10.86 3.51
CA LEU A 121 -1.73 11.00 3.68
C LEU A 121 -1.16 12.21 2.94
N ALA A 122 -1.78 12.64 1.84
CA ALA A 122 -1.42 13.90 1.17
C ALA A 122 -1.88 15.10 2.02
N GLU A 123 -3.10 15.06 2.56
CA GLU A 123 -3.64 16.12 3.43
C GLU A 123 -2.85 16.31 4.72
N THR A 124 -2.35 15.23 5.34
CA THR A 124 -1.50 15.31 6.53
C THR A 124 -0.05 15.72 6.21
N GLY A 125 0.29 15.87 4.92
CA GLY A 125 1.63 16.18 4.44
C GLY A 125 2.62 15.02 4.53
N THR A 126 2.15 13.81 4.85
CA THR A 126 2.94 12.59 4.91
C THR A 126 3.40 12.16 3.50
N LEU A 127 2.56 12.35 2.49
CA LEU A 127 2.92 12.25 1.08
C LEU A 127 3.06 13.65 0.49
N ARG A 128 4.20 13.93 -0.17
CA ARG A 128 4.31 15.09 -1.04
C ARG A 128 3.72 14.73 -2.39
N VAL A 129 2.67 15.44 -2.79
CA VAL A 129 2.20 15.43 -4.17
C VAL A 129 3.32 16.03 -5.01
N CYS A 130 3.85 15.28 -5.97
CA CYS A 130 4.78 15.84 -6.95
C CYS A 130 3.99 16.86 -7.78
N ALA A 131 4.34 18.14 -7.63
CA ALA A 131 3.82 19.24 -8.45
C ALA A 131 4.49 19.26 -9.83
#